data_AF-A0A4Q0Z574-F1
#
_entry.id   AF-A0A4Q0Z574-F1
#
_cell.length_a   1.000
_cell.length_b   1.000
_cell.length_c   1.000
_cell.angle_alpha   90.00
_cell.angle_beta   90.00
_cell.angle_gamma   90.00
#
_symmetry.space_group_name_H-M   'P 1'
#
loop_
_entity.id
_entity.type
_entity.pdbx_description
1 polymer ?
#
loop_
_entity_poly.entity_id
_entity_poly.type
_entity_poly.pdbx_seq_one_letter_code
_entity_poly.pdbx_strand_id
1 'polypeptide(L)' 'MSENFIPEDIIKIQKKLASFEKGSRNYKKYTKILAKHIKKFTMKKRVTSHIKTIENIQKIDEELNKKDEE' A
#
# COMPACT_ATOMS: atom_id res chain seq x y z
N MET A 1 -4.21 13.50 -9.56
CA MET A 1 -3.10 13.74 -8.62
C MET A 1 -2.85 12.46 -7.84
N SER A 2 -1.77 11.73 -8.13
CA SER A 2 -1.37 10.57 -7.33
C SER A 2 -0.73 11.07 -6.04
N GLU A 3 -1.56 11.39 -5.06
CA GLU A 3 -1.06 11.80 -3.75
C GLU A 3 -0.35 10.58 -3.15
N ASN A 4 0.95 10.73 -2.87
CA ASN A 4 1.75 9.74 -2.18
C ASN A 4 1.29 9.66 -0.72
N PHE A 5 0.07 9.15 -0.51
CA PHE A 5 -0.57 9.04 0.78
C PHE A 5 0.19 8.01 1.61
N ILE A 6 0.87 8.50 2.65
CA ILE A 6 1.46 7.67 3.69
C ILE A 6 0.40 7.51 4.80
N PRO A 7 0.07 6.29 5.21
CA PRO A 7 -0.86 6.06 6.30
C PRO A 7 -0.44 6.77 7.59
N GLU A 8 -1.42 7.33 8.30
CA GLU A 8 -1.22 8.07 9.55
C GLU A 8 -0.48 7.24 10.61
N ASP A 9 -0.76 5.94 10.71
CA ASP A 9 -0.09 5.04 11.65
C ASP A 9 1.42 4.94 11.38
N ILE A 10 1.82 4.91 10.10
CA ILE A 10 3.23 4.85 9.69
C ILE A 10 3.93 6.16 10.10
N ILE A 11 3.27 7.31 9.86
CA ILE A 11 3.77 8.63 10.26
C ILE A 11 3.93 8.71 11.79
N LYS A 12 2.94 8.27 12.55
CA LYS A 12 2.98 8.24 14.03
C LYS A 12 4.14 7.38 14.55
N ILE A 13 4.38 6.22 13.94
CA ILE A 13 5.51 5.34 14.31
C ILE A 13 6.85 6.00 13.96
N GLN A 14 6.96 6.64 12.79
CA GLN A 14 8.18 7.36 12.39
C GLN A 14 8.51 8.51 13.34
N LYS A 15 7.52 9.31 13.74
CA LYS A 15 7.69 10.38 14.75
C LYS A 15 8.19 9.84 16.09
N LYS A 16 7.61 8.74 16.59
CA LYS A 16 8.11 8.07 17.81
C LYS A 16 9.52 7.51 17.65
N LEU A 17 9.87 6.97 16.49
CA LEU A 17 11.21 6.47 16.24
C LEU A 17 12.26 7.59 16.28
N ALA A 18 11.92 8.78 15.78
CA ALA A 18 12.79 9.94 15.81
C ALA A 18 13.11 10.43 17.24
N SER A 19 12.25 10.15 18.22
CA SER A 19 12.50 10.49 19.63
C SER A 19 13.33 9.44 20.39
N PHE A 20 13.61 8.27 19.82
CA PHE A 20 14.38 7.22 20.49
C PHE A 20 15.84 7.21 20.06
N GLU A 21 16.74 7.02 21.02
CA GLU A 21 18.15 6.78 20.74
C GLU A 21 18.34 5.52 19.88
N LYS A 22 19.15 5.65 18.82
CA LYS A 22 19.41 4.56 17.88
C LYS A 22 20.05 3.38 18.61
N GLY A 23 19.44 2.21 18.48
CA GLY A 23 19.91 0.99 19.12
C GLY A 23 19.34 0.71 20.52
N SER A 24 18.62 1.68 21.12
CA SER A 24 17.85 1.46 22.34
C SER A 24 16.80 0.35 22.17
N ARG A 25 16.35 -0.24 23.28
CA ARG A 25 15.31 -1.29 23.28
C ARG A 25 14.03 -0.80 22.59
N ASN A 26 13.63 0.44 22.85
CA ASN A 26 12.45 1.05 22.25
C ASN A 26 12.65 1.32 20.76
N TYR A 27 13.82 1.83 20.35
CA TYR A 27 14.14 1.99 18.93
C TYR A 27 13.99 0.66 18.19
N LYS A 28 14.67 -0.40 18.65
CA LYS A 28 14.60 -1.75 18.04
C LYS A 28 13.16 -2.28 17.96
N LYS A 29 12.36 -2.07 19.02
CA LYS A 29 10.94 -2.46 19.05
C LYS A 29 10.13 -1.72 17.98
N TYR A 30 10.20 -0.39 17.94
CA TYR A 30 9.41 0.41 17.02
C TYR A 30 9.87 0.28 15.57
N THR A 31 11.15 -0.02 15.31
CA THR A 31 11.62 -0.35 13.95
C THR A 31 10.96 -1.62 13.43
N LYS A 32 10.83 -2.67 14.27
CA LYS A 32 10.11 -3.91 13.89
C LYS A 32 8.63 -3.65 13.63
N ILE A 33 7.99 -2.81 14.46
CA ILE A 33 6.59 -2.41 14.26
C ILE A 33 6.45 -1.66 12.93
N LEU A 34 7.31 -0.68 12.65
CA LEU A 34 7.30 0.09 11.40
C LEU A 34 7.39 -0.83 10.17
N ALA A 35 8.34 -1.77 10.18
CA ALA A 35 8.53 -2.72 9.08
C ALA A 35 7.26 -3.55 8.82
N LYS A 36 6.57 -4.00 9.87
CA LYS A 36 5.29 -4.73 9.74
C LYS A 36 4.21 -3.88 9.08
N HIS A 37 4.07 -2.62 9.50
CA HIS A 37 3.07 -1.70 8.94
C HIS A 37 3.35 -1.35 7.47
N ILE A 38 4.62 -1.09 7.11
CA ILE A 38 5.02 -0.85 5.73
C ILE A 38 4.69 -2.06 4.86
N LYS A 39 5.07 -3.28 5.29
CA LYS A 39 4.76 -4.51 4.54
C LYS A 39 3.26 -4.68 4.32
N LYS A 40 2.44 -4.50 5.36
CA LYS A 40 0.97 -4.59 5.26
C LYS A 40 0.41 -3.57 4.25
N PHE A 41 0.89 -2.34 4.31
CA PHE A 41 0.45 -1.28 3.39
C PHE A 41 0.83 -1.56 1.94
N THR A 42 2.07 -1.98 1.69
CA THR A 42 2.54 -2.36 0.36
C THR A 42 1.76 -3.55 -0.19
N MET A 43 1.48 -4.56 0.63
CA MET A 43 0.66 -5.70 0.23
C MET A 43 -0.76 -5.29 -0.16
N LYS A 44 -1.40 -4.39 0.60
CA LYS A 44 -2.72 -3.85 0.27
C LYS A 44 -2.70 -3.13 -1.09
N LYS A 45 -1.69 -2.29 -1.35
CA LYS A 45 -1.52 -1.62 -2.64
C LYS A 45 -1.39 -2.62 -3.80
N ARG A 46 -0.61 -3.69 -3.62
CA ARG A 46 -0.45 -4.73 -4.64
C ARG A 46 -1.77 -5.41 -4.96
N VAL A 47 -2.54 -5.80 -3.95
CA VAL A 47 -3.87 -6.43 -4.13
C VAL A 47 -4.81 -5.49 -4.88
N THR A 48 -4.90 -4.22 -4.46
CA THR A 48 -5.73 -3.23 -5.17
C THR A 48 -5.29 -3.03 -6.62
N SER A 49 -3.99 -3.05 -6.90
CA SER A 49 -3.49 -2.96 -8.27
C SER A 49 -3.90 -4.18 -9.10
N HIS A 50 -3.76 -5.39 -8.56
CA HIS A 50 -4.18 -6.61 -9.25
C HIS A 50 -5.68 -6.61 -9.57
N ILE A 51 -6.52 -6.19 -8.59
CA ILE A 51 -7.97 -6.08 -8.79
C ILE A 51 -8.28 -5.12 -9.96
N LYS A 52 -7.66 -3.94 -9.98
CA LYS A 52 -7.84 -2.97 -11.08
C LYS A 52 -7.43 -3.52 -12.44
N THR A 53 -6.34 -4.30 -12.50
CA THR A 53 -5.92 -4.96 -13.73
C THR A 53 -6.99 -5.93 -14.23
N ILE A 54 -7.56 -6.75 -13.32
CA ILE A 54 -8.63 -7.69 -13.66
C ILE A 54 -9.88 -6.93 -14.15
N GLU A 55 -10.31 -5.91 -13.42
CA GLU A 55 -11.46 -5.06 -13.80
C GLU A 55 -11.28 -4.42 -15.18
N ASN A 56 -10.05 -3.96 -15.49
CA ASN A 56 -9.76 -3.36 -16.79
C ASN A 56 -9.79 -4.40 -17.91
N ILE A 57 -9.29 -5.61 -17.68
CA ILE A 57 -9.35 -6.69 -18.67
C ILE A 57 -10.81 -7.05 -18.97
N GLN A 58 -11.65 -7.17 -17.93
CA GLN A 58 -13.08 -7.45 -18.10
C GLN A 58 -13.79 -6.38 -18.93
N LYS A 59 -13.50 -5.09 -18.67
CA LYS A 59 -14.06 -4.00 -19.48
C LYS A 59 -13.65 -4.07 -20.94
N ILE A 60 -12.38 -4.38 -21.21
CA ILE A 60 -11.89 -4.55 -22.58
C ILE A 60 -12.61 -5.71 -23.27
N ASP A 61 -12.79 -6.83 -22.58
CA ASP A 61 -13.51 -8.00 -23.11
C ASP A 61 -14.98 -7.68 -23.42
N GLU A 62 -15.69 -7.01 -22.51
CA GLU A 62 -17.06 -6.53 -22.75
C GLU A 62 -17.16 -5.56 -23.92
N GLU A 63 -16.19 -4.65 -24.08
CA GLU A 63 -16.13 -3.70 -25.19
C GLU A 63 -15.85 -4.37 -26.54
N LEU A 64 -15.06 -5.45 -26.55
CA LEU A 64 -14.81 -6.24 -27.76
C LEU A 64 -16.05 -7.04 -28.17
N ASN A 65 -16.67 -7.77 -27.24
CA ASN A 65 -17.86 -8.55 -27.52
C ASN A 65 -19.04 -7.69 -28.01
N LYS A 66 -19.22 -6.47 -27.47
CA LYS A 66 -20.26 -5.53 -27.95
C LYS A 66 -20.03 -5.03 -29.38
N LYS A 67 -18.78 -4.91 -29.82
CA LYS A 67 -18.45 -4.48 -31.20
C LYS A 67 -18.66 -5.59 -32.23
N ASP A 68 -18.55 -6.84 -31.82
CA ASP A 68 -18.79 -7.99 -32.69
C ASP A 68 -20.30 -8.27 -32.88
N GLU A 69 -21.16 -7.68 -32.04
CA GLU A 69 -22.63 -7.78 -32.11
C GLU A 69 -23.30 -6.62 -32.90
N GLU A 70 -22.57 -5.55 -33.25
CA GLU A 70 -23.01 -4.42 -34.09
C GLU A 70 -22.59 -4.57 -35.57
#